data_AF-A0A945CJK7-F1
#
_entry.id   AF-A0A945CJK7-F1
#
_cell.length_a   1.000
_cell.length_b   1.000
_cell.length_c   1.000
_cell.angle_alpha   90.00
_cell.angle_beta   90.00
_cell.angle_gamma   90.00
#
_symmetry.space_group_name_H-M   'P 1'
#
loop_
_entity.id
_entity.type
_entity.pdbx_description
1 polymer ?
#
loop_
_entity_poly.entity_id
_entity_poly.type
_entity_poly.pdbx_seq_one_letter_code
_entity_poly.pdbx_strand_id
1 'polypeptide(L)'
;FDQLLPNVVKALDPERDYWPCSPHSPVGDRRQFNNPTCGDAHLWSVWHGQEPFEWYRTCEHRFNSEFGFQSFPEPKTVQAYTLPEDRNVTSYVMEHHQRSGIGNSTILRYMLDWFRLPTQFDMTLWLSQILQGMAMKYACEHWRRSMPRGMGTLYWQLNDCWPVASWASIDYYGRWKALHYMARNFFAPLLISGLEDAKKKSVEIHVTSDRLETLSGKVQWRLTTVAGKTLENGSKEIRIRPQANGRVQTLKLDEHVAEFGSRDLMLWLDLVVGGRTVSTNFATFARPKHMELREPGISAAVKQLGEDRFKVSLKTKHPALWTWLELTSVDLRCSDQFFHLRPGKTIAVEVTTSQPMTVAQFCKRLGIRSLIDTYR
;
A
#
# COMPACT_ATOMS: atom_id res chain seq x y z
N PHE A 1 -18.09 26.41 -17.78
CA PHE A 1 -16.72 26.11 -17.35
C PHE A 1 -15.65 26.81 -18.19
N ASP A 2 -15.88 27.15 -19.47
CA ASP A 2 -14.81 27.68 -20.34
C ASP A 2 -14.78 29.21 -20.52
N GLN A 3 -15.76 29.93 -19.96
CA GLN A 3 -15.88 31.39 -20.14
C GLN A 3 -15.88 32.13 -18.81
N LEU A 4 -16.93 31.97 -18.00
CA LEU A 4 -17.07 32.70 -16.73
C LEU A 4 -15.91 32.43 -15.77
N LEU A 5 -15.66 31.15 -15.44
CA LEU A 5 -14.64 30.76 -14.46
C LEU A 5 -13.20 31.18 -14.86
N PRO A 6 -12.70 30.90 -16.10
CA PRO A 6 -11.36 31.37 -16.48
C PRO A 6 -11.27 32.89 -16.52
N ASN A 7 -12.32 33.62 -16.90
CA ASN A 7 -12.31 35.08 -16.88
C ASN A 7 -12.22 35.62 -15.44
N VAL A 8 -12.92 35.00 -14.49
CA VAL A 8 -12.84 35.35 -13.06
C VAL A 8 -11.43 35.08 -12.52
N VAL A 9 -10.84 33.90 -12.80
CA VAL A 9 -9.47 33.58 -12.40
C VAL A 9 -8.48 34.56 -13.02
N LYS A 10 -8.59 34.86 -14.33
CA LYS A 10 -7.73 35.85 -15.00
C LYS A 10 -7.86 37.25 -14.39
N ALA A 11 -9.04 37.64 -13.93
CA ALA A 11 -9.27 38.97 -13.35
C ALA A 11 -8.77 39.07 -11.89
N LEU A 12 -8.89 38.01 -11.10
CA LEU A 12 -8.64 38.04 -9.65
C LEU A 12 -7.36 37.31 -9.20
N ASP A 13 -6.88 36.35 -9.98
CA ASP A 13 -5.68 35.53 -9.69
C ASP A 13 -4.92 35.13 -10.99
N PRO A 14 -4.39 36.10 -11.75
CA PRO A 14 -3.80 35.86 -13.07
C PRO A 14 -2.49 35.04 -13.05
N GLU A 15 -1.88 34.83 -11.89
CA GLU A 15 -0.62 34.08 -11.75
C GLU A 15 -0.83 32.56 -11.65
N ARG A 16 -2.07 32.09 -11.47
CA ARG A 16 -2.40 30.65 -11.41
C ARG A 16 -3.12 30.18 -12.66
N ASP A 17 -2.72 28.99 -13.11
CA ASP A 17 -3.39 28.31 -14.21
C ASP A 17 -4.82 27.91 -13.84
N TYR A 18 -5.72 27.97 -14.82
CA TYR A 18 -7.08 27.46 -14.71
C TYR A 18 -7.24 26.16 -15.52
N TRP A 19 -7.79 25.13 -14.88
CA TRP A 19 -8.09 23.84 -15.51
C TRP A 19 -9.61 23.65 -15.64
N PRO A 20 -10.19 23.56 -16.85
CA PRO A 20 -11.64 23.66 -17.04
C PRO A 20 -12.51 22.55 -16.41
N CYS A 21 -11.98 21.34 -16.30
CA CYS A 21 -12.64 20.20 -15.65
C CYS A 21 -11.58 19.13 -15.34
N SER A 22 -11.94 18.12 -14.55
CA SER A 22 -11.10 16.93 -14.32
C SER A 22 -12.00 15.71 -14.47
N PRO A 23 -11.69 14.77 -15.39
CA PRO A 23 -10.55 14.78 -16.30
C PRO A 23 -10.75 15.75 -17.48
N HIS A 24 -9.67 16.22 -18.07
CA HIS A 24 -9.70 17.09 -19.24
C HIS A 24 -8.56 16.79 -20.21
N SER A 25 -8.90 16.68 -21.49
CA SER A 25 -7.93 16.62 -22.59
C SER A 25 -7.85 18.00 -23.27
N PRO A 26 -6.72 18.72 -23.15
CA PRO A 26 -6.57 20.07 -23.67
C PRO A 26 -6.37 20.13 -25.19
N VAL A 27 -6.13 18.98 -25.83
CA VAL A 27 -5.88 18.86 -27.28
C VAL A 27 -6.88 17.88 -27.89
N GLY A 28 -7.46 18.24 -29.03
CA GLY A 28 -8.38 17.39 -29.78
C GLY A 28 -9.82 17.48 -29.30
N ASP A 29 -10.58 16.40 -29.51
CA ASP A 29 -11.98 16.32 -29.10
C ASP A 29 -12.10 16.13 -27.58
N ARG A 30 -12.67 17.12 -26.88
CA ARG A 30 -12.86 17.10 -25.43
C ARG A 30 -13.68 15.90 -24.94
N ARG A 31 -14.50 15.28 -25.79
CA ARG A 31 -15.23 14.04 -25.45
C ARG A 31 -14.30 12.87 -25.19
N GLN A 32 -13.05 12.93 -25.66
CA GLN A 32 -11.98 11.98 -25.33
C GLN A 32 -11.27 12.39 -24.04
N PHE A 33 -12.03 12.59 -22.96
CA PHE A 33 -11.57 13.26 -21.73
C PHE A 33 -10.45 12.52 -20.98
N ASN A 34 -10.28 11.21 -21.18
CA ASN A 34 -9.22 10.38 -20.59
C ASN A 34 -8.09 10.05 -21.60
N ASN A 35 -7.62 11.03 -22.37
CA ASN A 35 -6.56 10.79 -23.35
C ASN A 35 -5.21 10.45 -22.65
N PRO A 36 -4.56 9.32 -22.94
CA PRO A 36 -3.26 8.98 -22.33
C PRO A 36 -2.10 9.91 -22.71
N THR A 37 -2.25 10.72 -23.75
CA THR A 37 -1.15 11.53 -24.31
C THR A 37 -1.16 12.98 -23.84
N CYS A 38 -2.27 13.49 -23.31
CA CYS A 38 -2.43 14.88 -22.86
C CYS A 38 -3.40 14.99 -21.66
N GLY A 39 -3.25 16.05 -20.88
CA GLY A 39 -4.16 16.34 -19.77
C GLY A 39 -4.10 15.34 -18.62
N ASP A 40 -5.20 15.28 -17.86
CA ASP A 40 -5.37 14.41 -16.70
C ASP A 40 -6.46 13.35 -16.95
N ALA A 41 -6.41 12.26 -16.19
CA ALA A 41 -7.30 11.11 -16.37
C ALA A 41 -7.87 10.56 -15.05
N HIS A 42 -9.12 10.10 -15.13
CA HIS A 42 -9.83 9.37 -14.07
C HIS A 42 -9.93 7.89 -14.45
N LEU A 43 -9.10 7.06 -13.81
CA LEU A 43 -8.90 5.65 -14.17
C LEU A 43 -9.68 4.72 -13.27
N TRP A 44 -10.96 4.57 -13.60
CA TRP A 44 -11.92 3.79 -12.83
C TRP A 44 -12.15 2.36 -13.35
N SER A 45 -11.39 1.91 -14.35
CA SER A 45 -11.51 0.55 -14.91
C SER A 45 -11.23 -0.54 -13.89
N VAL A 46 -10.38 -0.30 -12.89
CA VAL A 46 -10.14 -1.29 -11.83
C VAL A 46 -11.35 -1.41 -10.92
N TRP A 47 -11.86 -0.31 -10.36
CA TRP A 47 -12.98 -0.41 -9.43
C TRP A 47 -14.33 -0.62 -10.14
N HIS A 48 -14.75 0.35 -10.95
CA HIS A 48 -16.05 0.33 -11.64
C HIS A 48 -16.06 -0.61 -12.84
N GLY A 49 -14.97 -0.65 -13.60
CA GLY A 49 -14.80 -1.58 -14.73
C GLY A 49 -14.36 -2.97 -14.32
N GLN A 50 -14.08 -3.19 -13.03
CA GLN A 50 -13.80 -4.50 -12.48
C GLN A 50 -12.54 -5.21 -13.03
N GLU A 51 -11.59 -4.46 -13.64
CA GLU A 51 -10.30 -4.95 -14.11
C GLU A 51 -9.35 -5.36 -12.96
N PRO A 52 -8.49 -6.38 -13.10
CA PRO A 52 -7.44 -6.66 -12.14
C PRO A 52 -6.61 -5.40 -11.85
N PHE A 53 -6.19 -5.13 -10.61
CA PHE A 53 -5.47 -3.88 -10.34
C PHE A 53 -4.10 -3.80 -11.03
N GLU A 54 -3.57 -4.92 -11.54
CA GLU A 54 -2.42 -4.93 -12.45
C GLU A 54 -2.67 -4.17 -13.75
N TRP A 55 -3.93 -4.01 -14.16
CA TRP A 55 -4.32 -3.20 -15.29
C TRP A 55 -3.75 -1.77 -15.19
N TYR A 56 -3.59 -1.21 -13.99
CA TYR A 56 -2.92 0.10 -13.84
C TYR A 56 -1.52 0.14 -14.47
N ARG A 57 -0.80 -0.98 -14.57
CA ARG A 57 0.52 -1.07 -15.21
C ARG A 57 0.49 -0.95 -16.73
N THR A 58 -0.69 -1.01 -17.35
CA THR A 58 -0.86 -0.74 -18.80
C THR A 58 -1.19 0.73 -19.09
N CYS A 59 -1.47 1.51 -18.04
CA CYS A 59 -1.86 2.90 -18.16
C CYS A 59 -0.64 3.83 -18.21
N GLU A 60 -0.54 4.63 -19.27
CA GLU A 60 0.59 5.52 -19.53
C GLU A 60 0.19 7.01 -19.61
N HIS A 61 -0.86 7.39 -18.87
CA HIS A 61 -1.40 8.76 -18.83
C HIS A 61 -0.39 9.76 -18.27
N ARG A 62 -0.55 11.04 -18.65
CA ARG A 62 0.36 12.13 -18.25
C ARG A 62 0.17 12.53 -16.79
N PHE A 63 -1.07 12.55 -16.32
CA PHE A 63 -1.42 12.84 -14.93
C PHE A 63 -2.65 12.02 -14.55
N ASN A 64 -2.58 11.24 -13.48
CA ASN A 64 -3.71 10.44 -13.00
C ASN A 64 -4.35 11.19 -11.83
N SER A 65 -5.40 11.96 -12.10
CA SER A 65 -6.06 12.82 -11.10
C SER A 65 -7.08 12.09 -10.25
N GLU A 66 -7.60 10.95 -10.73
CA GLU A 66 -8.39 10.03 -9.91
C GLU A 66 -8.18 8.58 -10.32
N PHE A 67 -8.15 7.71 -9.32
CA PHE A 67 -8.19 6.25 -9.40
C PHE A 67 -8.31 5.76 -7.97
N GLY A 68 -8.93 4.61 -7.73
CA GLY A 68 -9.18 4.19 -6.35
C GLY A 68 -9.53 2.73 -6.22
N PHE A 69 -9.53 2.28 -4.97
CA PHE A 69 -10.02 0.98 -4.55
C PHE A 69 -10.67 1.11 -3.17
N GLN A 70 -11.86 0.56 -2.94
CA GLN A 70 -12.48 0.68 -1.60
C GLN A 70 -11.92 -0.34 -0.61
N SER A 71 -12.00 0.02 0.66
CA SER A 71 -11.90 -0.90 1.79
C SER A 71 -12.95 -0.56 2.84
N PHE A 72 -13.20 -1.50 3.74
CA PHE A 72 -13.84 -1.18 5.01
C PHE A 72 -12.88 -0.36 5.90
N PRO A 73 -13.40 0.44 6.85
CA PRO A 73 -12.57 1.02 7.90
C PRO A 73 -12.16 -0.05 8.92
N GLU A 74 -11.34 0.31 9.91
CA GLU A 74 -10.86 -0.68 10.89
C GLU A 74 -12.00 -1.18 11.81
N PRO A 75 -11.85 -2.35 12.48
CA PRO A 75 -12.90 -2.93 13.29
C PRO A 75 -13.55 -1.97 14.29
N LYS A 76 -12.77 -1.10 14.95
CA LYS A 76 -13.32 -0.14 15.91
C LYS A 76 -14.24 0.91 15.29
N THR A 77 -13.95 1.33 14.06
CA THR A 77 -14.82 2.26 13.32
C THR A 77 -16.11 1.55 12.93
N VAL A 78 -16.02 0.29 12.51
CA VAL A 78 -17.21 -0.53 12.21
C VAL A 78 -18.07 -0.76 13.45
N GLN A 79 -17.46 -1.08 14.58
CA GLN A 79 -18.15 -1.28 15.86
C GLN A 79 -18.86 -0.01 16.36
N ALA A 80 -18.45 1.18 15.92
CA ALA A 80 -19.11 2.43 16.31
C ALA A 80 -20.47 2.64 15.62
N TYR A 81 -20.78 1.92 14.54
CA TYR A 81 -22.07 2.00 13.83
C TYR A 81 -22.79 0.64 13.72
N THR A 82 -22.28 -0.41 14.35
CA THR A 82 -22.85 -1.77 14.31
C THR A 82 -23.09 -2.37 15.69
N LEU A 83 -24.18 -3.10 15.84
CA LEU A 83 -24.34 -4.08 16.92
C LEU A 83 -23.58 -5.38 16.57
N PRO A 84 -23.30 -6.29 17.53
CA PRO A 84 -22.63 -7.56 17.24
C PRO A 84 -23.29 -8.39 16.13
N GLU A 85 -24.62 -8.43 16.08
CA GLU A 85 -25.43 -9.13 15.07
C GLU A 85 -25.32 -8.53 13.66
N ASP A 86 -24.95 -7.25 13.54
CA ASP A 86 -24.77 -6.56 12.27
C ASP A 86 -23.41 -6.87 11.61
N ARG A 87 -22.50 -7.57 12.31
CA ARG A 87 -21.10 -7.79 11.89
C ARG A 87 -20.97 -8.90 10.86
N ASN A 88 -21.64 -8.67 9.74
CA ASN A 88 -21.56 -9.43 8.51
C ASN A 88 -21.56 -8.42 7.36
N VAL A 89 -20.65 -8.55 6.40
CA VAL A 89 -20.49 -7.60 5.29
C VAL A 89 -21.71 -7.49 4.36
N THR A 90 -22.68 -8.41 4.47
CA THR A 90 -23.97 -8.39 3.76
C THR A 90 -25.16 -8.10 4.69
N SER A 91 -24.91 -7.65 5.93
CA SER A 91 -25.99 -7.23 6.82
C SER A 91 -26.59 -5.91 6.33
N TYR A 92 -27.85 -5.65 6.70
CA TYR A 92 -28.54 -4.40 6.36
C TYR A 92 -27.72 -3.16 6.78
N VAL A 93 -27.17 -3.16 8.00
CA VAL A 93 -26.40 -2.02 8.51
C VAL A 93 -25.08 -1.84 7.76
N MET A 94 -24.37 -2.93 7.43
CA MET A 94 -23.13 -2.86 6.66
C MET A 94 -23.38 -2.39 5.21
N GLU A 95 -24.46 -2.82 4.58
CA GLU A 95 -24.85 -2.35 3.24
C GLU A 95 -25.36 -0.90 3.27
N HIS A 96 -26.03 -0.48 4.34
CA HIS A 96 -26.44 0.92 4.49
C HIS A 96 -25.23 1.88 4.55
N HIS A 97 -24.11 1.42 5.11
CA HIS A 97 -22.84 2.16 5.15
C HIS A 97 -21.95 1.87 3.93
N GLN A 98 -22.52 1.37 2.83
CA GLN A 98 -21.90 1.24 1.52
C GLN A 98 -22.68 2.09 0.51
N ARG A 99 -22.00 3.06 -0.14
CA ARG A 99 -22.65 4.00 -1.08
C ARG A 99 -22.26 3.79 -2.55
N SER A 100 -21.32 2.89 -2.83
CA SER A 100 -21.06 2.37 -4.18
C SER A 100 -21.97 1.17 -4.44
N GLY A 101 -22.75 1.20 -5.53
CA GLY A 101 -23.71 0.13 -5.87
C GLY A 101 -23.11 -1.26 -6.07
N ILE A 102 -21.79 -1.35 -6.31
CA ILE A 102 -21.06 -2.62 -6.46
C ILE A 102 -20.17 -2.95 -5.25
N GLY A 103 -20.20 -2.14 -4.19
CA GLY A 103 -19.08 -1.98 -3.28
C GLY A 103 -18.62 -3.24 -2.56
N ASN A 104 -19.42 -3.78 -1.64
CA ASN A 104 -19.01 -4.89 -0.78
C ASN A 104 -18.67 -6.16 -1.59
N SER A 105 -19.48 -6.48 -2.61
CA SER A 105 -19.24 -7.63 -3.50
C SER A 105 -17.93 -7.47 -4.30
N THR A 106 -17.61 -6.26 -4.76
CA THR A 106 -16.36 -5.98 -5.46
C THR A 106 -15.16 -6.15 -4.52
N ILE A 107 -15.21 -5.64 -3.28
CA ILE A 107 -14.15 -5.87 -2.28
C ILE A 107 -13.89 -7.37 -2.12
N LEU A 108 -14.94 -8.15 -1.88
CA LEU A 108 -14.82 -9.60 -1.65
C LEU A 108 -14.28 -10.34 -2.87
N ARG A 109 -14.71 -9.97 -4.08
CA ARG A 109 -14.20 -10.59 -5.31
C ARG A 109 -12.69 -10.43 -5.46
N TYR A 110 -12.18 -9.20 -5.36
CA TYR A 110 -10.73 -8.98 -5.41
C TYR A 110 -10.00 -9.62 -4.23
N MET A 111 -10.63 -9.70 -3.06
CA MET A 111 -10.07 -10.40 -1.92
C MET A 111 -9.86 -11.87 -2.24
N LEU A 112 -10.83 -12.54 -2.87
CA LEU A 112 -10.71 -13.93 -3.30
C LEU A 112 -9.68 -14.12 -4.43
N ASP A 113 -9.43 -13.09 -5.25
CA ASP A 113 -8.36 -13.13 -6.26
C ASP A 113 -6.95 -13.15 -5.64
N TRP A 114 -6.77 -12.53 -4.46
CA TRP A 114 -5.46 -12.30 -3.86
C TRP A 114 -5.17 -13.07 -2.58
N PHE A 115 -6.18 -13.27 -1.74
CA PHE A 115 -6.07 -13.83 -0.39
C PHE A 115 -6.91 -15.10 -0.22
N ARG A 116 -6.55 -15.89 0.80
CA ARG A 116 -7.43 -16.95 1.29
C ARG A 116 -8.60 -16.30 2.03
N LEU A 117 -9.77 -16.95 1.99
CA LEU A 117 -10.97 -16.43 2.66
C LEU A 117 -10.67 -16.25 4.16
N PRO A 118 -10.93 -15.06 4.73
CA PRO A 118 -10.72 -14.83 6.16
C PRO A 118 -11.69 -15.63 7.02
N THR A 119 -11.24 -16.06 8.20
CA THR A 119 -12.03 -16.87 9.16
C THR A 119 -12.91 -16.04 10.08
N GLN A 120 -12.67 -14.73 10.18
CA GLN A 120 -13.37 -13.82 11.10
C GLN A 120 -13.75 -12.51 10.41
N PHE A 121 -14.82 -11.86 10.90
CA PHE A 121 -15.29 -10.57 10.39
C PHE A 121 -14.21 -9.50 10.39
N ASP A 122 -13.52 -9.30 11.52
CA ASP A 122 -12.45 -8.30 11.65
C ASP A 122 -11.29 -8.55 10.67
N MET A 123 -10.99 -9.83 10.39
CA MET A 123 -9.96 -10.20 9.41
C MET A 123 -10.38 -9.84 7.99
N THR A 124 -11.68 -9.92 7.65
CA THR A 124 -12.21 -9.39 6.39
C THR A 124 -11.98 -7.88 6.27
N LEU A 125 -12.17 -7.12 7.35
CA LEU A 125 -11.94 -5.68 7.35
C LEU A 125 -10.46 -5.36 7.11
N TRP A 126 -9.56 -6.01 7.86
CA TRP A 126 -8.11 -5.82 7.72
C TRP A 126 -7.60 -6.23 6.33
N LEU A 127 -8.02 -7.38 5.80
CA LEU A 127 -7.64 -7.81 4.46
C LEU A 127 -8.14 -6.84 3.38
N SER A 128 -9.33 -6.25 3.55
CA SER A 128 -9.83 -5.26 2.59
C SER A 128 -8.91 -4.02 2.53
N GLN A 129 -8.35 -3.59 3.66
CA GLN A 129 -7.43 -2.46 3.70
C GLN A 129 -6.07 -2.81 3.10
N ILE A 130 -5.53 -4.00 3.41
CA ILE A 130 -4.27 -4.47 2.82
C ILE A 130 -4.42 -4.56 1.30
N LEU A 131 -5.53 -5.12 0.82
CA LEU A 131 -5.85 -5.21 -0.60
C LEU A 131 -5.93 -3.84 -1.29
N GLN A 132 -6.61 -2.88 -0.66
CA GLN A 132 -6.65 -1.49 -1.12
C GLN A 132 -5.24 -0.89 -1.22
N GLY A 133 -4.43 -1.06 -0.17
CA GLY A 133 -3.05 -0.59 -0.14
C GLY A 133 -2.19 -1.21 -1.25
N MET A 134 -2.37 -2.50 -1.53
CA MET A 134 -1.69 -3.19 -2.63
C MET A 134 -2.10 -2.65 -3.99
N ALA A 135 -3.40 -2.47 -4.25
CA ALA A 135 -3.90 -1.93 -5.51
C ALA A 135 -3.31 -0.54 -5.79
N MET A 136 -3.29 0.35 -4.80
CA MET A 136 -2.72 1.70 -4.94
C MET A 136 -1.20 1.66 -5.07
N LYS A 137 -0.50 0.77 -4.34
CA LYS A 137 0.95 0.56 -4.51
C LYS A 137 1.29 0.18 -5.95
N TYR A 138 0.55 -0.76 -6.55
CA TYR A 138 0.77 -1.19 -7.94
C TYR A 138 0.68 -0.02 -8.93
N ALA A 139 -0.34 0.81 -8.75
CA ALA A 139 -0.60 1.98 -9.60
C ALA A 139 0.47 3.07 -9.40
N CYS A 140 0.65 3.51 -8.16
CA CYS A 140 1.55 4.62 -7.82
C CYS A 140 3.02 4.32 -8.14
N GLU A 141 3.51 3.11 -7.82
CA GLU A 141 4.89 2.77 -8.16
C GLU A 141 5.10 2.69 -9.68
N HIS A 142 4.11 2.23 -10.43
CA HIS A 142 4.16 2.21 -11.90
C HIS A 142 4.26 3.62 -12.48
N TRP A 143 3.39 4.54 -12.07
CA TRP A 143 3.42 5.90 -12.61
C TRP A 143 4.62 6.71 -12.13
N ARG A 144 5.15 6.43 -10.93
CA ARG A 144 6.44 7.01 -10.52
C ARG A 144 7.60 6.49 -11.36
N ARG A 145 7.60 5.20 -11.73
CA ARG A 145 8.60 4.66 -12.67
C ARG A 145 8.46 5.23 -14.08
N SER A 146 7.27 5.66 -14.49
CA SER A 146 7.00 6.13 -15.85
C SER A 146 7.37 7.60 -16.09
N MET A 147 7.85 8.33 -15.08
CA MET A 147 8.37 9.68 -15.28
C MET A 147 9.50 9.71 -16.34
N PRO A 148 9.58 10.74 -17.20
CA PRO A 148 8.78 11.97 -17.19
C PRO A 148 7.47 11.88 -18.00
N ARG A 149 7.04 10.68 -18.43
CA ARG A 149 5.77 10.55 -19.15
C ARG A 149 4.59 10.81 -18.22
N GLY A 150 4.48 10.02 -17.16
CA GLY A 150 3.57 10.26 -16.04
C GLY A 150 4.23 11.20 -15.03
N MET A 151 3.58 12.30 -14.70
CA MET A 151 4.11 13.34 -13.81
C MET A 151 3.23 13.63 -12.59
N GLY A 152 2.16 12.86 -12.39
CA GLY A 152 1.32 13.01 -11.22
C GLY A 152 0.35 11.85 -11.02
N THR A 153 0.02 11.61 -9.77
CA THR A 153 -0.93 10.58 -9.33
C THR A 153 -1.59 11.02 -8.04
N LEU A 154 -2.92 11.16 -8.05
CA LEU A 154 -3.75 11.51 -6.91
C LEU A 154 -4.78 10.40 -6.74
N TYR A 155 -4.61 9.56 -5.72
CA TYR A 155 -5.58 8.50 -5.47
C TYR A 155 -6.87 9.09 -4.87
N TRP A 156 -8.00 8.59 -5.35
CA TRP A 156 -9.30 8.79 -4.74
C TRP A 156 -9.45 7.74 -3.63
N GLN A 157 -9.59 8.10 -2.35
CA GLN A 157 -9.64 9.45 -1.76
C GLN A 157 -8.84 9.52 -0.45
N LEU A 158 -8.64 10.72 0.09
CA LEU A 158 -7.86 10.90 1.32
C LEU A 158 -8.64 10.47 2.57
N ASN A 159 -9.82 11.05 2.79
CA ASN A 159 -10.57 11.03 4.06
C ASN A 159 -12.05 10.67 3.87
N ASP A 160 -12.76 10.45 4.98
CA ASP A 160 -14.21 10.22 5.03
C ASP A 160 -14.97 11.37 5.71
N CYS A 161 -16.24 11.55 5.33
CA CYS A 161 -17.15 12.53 5.95
C CYS A 161 -18.12 11.92 6.98
N TRP A 162 -18.17 10.59 7.08
CA TRP A 162 -18.96 9.80 8.02
C TRP A 162 -18.40 8.36 8.09
N PRO A 163 -18.70 7.53 9.12
CA PRO A 163 -18.24 6.14 9.17
C PRO A 163 -18.80 5.34 7.99
N VAL A 164 -17.95 4.82 7.09
CA VAL A 164 -18.43 4.23 5.82
C VAL A 164 -17.36 3.30 5.21
N ALA A 165 -17.78 2.36 4.37
CA ALA A 165 -16.87 1.71 3.43
C ALA A 165 -16.61 2.65 2.23
N SER A 166 -15.35 3.00 1.99
CA SER A 166 -14.96 4.01 1.00
C SER A 166 -13.56 3.77 0.44
N TRP A 167 -13.16 4.62 -0.50
CA TRP A 167 -11.80 4.67 -1.04
C TRP A 167 -10.81 5.44 -0.15
N ALA A 168 -11.25 5.90 1.03
CA ALA A 168 -10.41 6.73 1.88
C ALA A 168 -9.20 5.95 2.42
N SER A 169 -8.05 6.61 2.51
CA SER A 169 -6.87 6.11 3.22
C SER A 169 -6.93 6.38 4.73
N ILE A 170 -7.69 7.39 5.16
CA ILE A 170 -7.95 7.78 6.54
C ILE A 170 -9.45 7.72 6.77
N ASP A 171 -9.90 6.97 7.77
CA ASP A 171 -11.33 6.88 8.06
C ASP A 171 -11.88 8.12 8.79
N TYR A 172 -13.19 8.12 9.04
CA TYR A 172 -13.91 9.25 9.64
C TYR A 172 -13.37 9.68 11.01
N TYR A 173 -12.87 8.74 11.81
CA TYR A 173 -12.32 9.03 13.14
C TYR A 173 -10.83 9.42 13.08
N GLY A 174 -10.27 9.61 11.88
CA GLY A 174 -8.88 9.96 11.67
C GLY A 174 -7.93 8.77 11.80
N ARG A 175 -8.44 7.53 11.76
CA ARG A 175 -7.60 6.33 11.84
C ARG A 175 -7.02 6.01 10.46
N TRP A 176 -5.71 5.81 10.42
CA TRP A 176 -5.02 5.45 9.19
C TRP A 176 -5.33 4.01 8.81
N LYS A 177 -5.87 3.81 7.60
CA LYS A 177 -5.99 2.48 6.99
C LYS A 177 -4.62 2.01 6.50
N ALA A 178 -4.50 0.73 6.16
CA ALA A 178 -3.27 0.17 5.58
C ALA A 178 -2.76 0.97 4.38
N LEU A 179 -3.67 1.47 3.54
CA LEU A 179 -3.34 2.35 2.42
C LEU A 179 -2.49 3.56 2.85
N HIS A 180 -2.79 4.23 3.96
CA HIS A 180 -2.07 5.46 4.32
C HIS A 180 -0.62 5.20 4.74
N TYR A 181 -0.39 4.11 5.48
CA TYR A 181 0.97 3.66 5.82
C TYR A 181 1.74 3.22 4.57
N MET A 182 1.09 2.50 3.67
CA MET A 182 1.70 2.10 2.40
C MET A 182 1.97 3.31 1.50
N ALA A 183 1.10 4.31 1.50
CA ALA A 183 1.25 5.54 0.72
C ALA A 183 2.46 6.35 1.12
N ARG A 184 2.72 6.47 2.43
CA ARG A 184 3.97 7.06 2.92
C ARG A 184 5.20 6.38 2.32
N ASN A 185 5.15 5.05 2.11
CA ASN A 185 6.27 4.30 1.56
C ASN A 185 6.37 4.43 0.03
N PHE A 186 5.27 4.26 -0.71
CA PHE A 186 5.30 4.36 -2.18
C PHE A 186 5.36 5.81 -2.70
N PHE A 187 5.13 6.82 -1.86
CA PHE A 187 5.40 8.24 -2.13
C PHE A 187 6.65 8.77 -1.42
N ALA A 188 7.48 7.91 -0.82
CA ALA A 188 8.74 8.36 -0.25
C ALA A 188 9.62 9.07 -1.31
N PRO A 189 10.34 10.15 -0.96
CA PRO A 189 11.17 10.90 -1.91
C PRO A 189 12.23 10.07 -2.62
N LEU A 190 12.67 8.98 -1.97
CA LEU A 190 13.48 7.93 -2.57
C LEU A 190 12.68 6.63 -2.47
N LEU A 191 12.44 6.01 -3.62
CA LEU A 191 11.67 4.78 -3.72
C LEU A 191 12.51 3.71 -4.41
N ILE A 192 12.70 2.57 -3.75
CA ILE A 192 13.05 1.32 -4.44
C ILE A 192 11.76 0.59 -4.80
N SER A 193 11.64 0.12 -6.04
CA SER A 193 10.51 -0.71 -6.46
C SER A 193 10.96 -1.90 -7.29
N GLY A 194 10.28 -3.03 -7.07
CA GLY A 194 10.44 -4.24 -7.88
C GLY A 194 9.27 -4.36 -8.83
N LEU A 195 9.55 -4.45 -10.13
CA LEU A 195 8.56 -4.76 -11.16
C LEU A 195 8.71 -6.23 -11.53
N GLU A 196 7.84 -7.06 -10.95
CA GLU A 196 7.80 -8.49 -11.20
C GLU A 196 7.10 -8.83 -12.51
N ASP A 197 7.69 -9.75 -13.28
CA ASP A 197 7.11 -10.37 -14.46
C ASP A 197 7.10 -11.88 -14.24
N ALA A 198 5.92 -12.42 -13.90
CA ALA A 198 5.75 -13.84 -13.64
C ALA A 198 5.97 -14.72 -14.88
N LYS A 199 5.70 -14.19 -16.09
CA LYS A 199 5.89 -14.94 -17.35
C LYS A 199 7.37 -15.07 -17.68
N LYS A 200 8.13 -13.99 -17.50
CA LYS A 200 9.59 -13.96 -17.70
C LYS A 200 10.37 -14.40 -16.45
N LYS A 201 9.69 -14.75 -15.36
CA LYS A 201 10.28 -15.15 -14.07
C LYS A 201 11.39 -14.18 -13.63
N SER A 202 11.10 -12.89 -13.73
CA SER A 202 12.11 -11.85 -13.51
C SER A 202 11.57 -10.70 -12.65
N VAL A 203 12.48 -9.95 -12.05
CA VAL A 203 12.16 -8.69 -11.37
C VAL A 203 13.09 -7.60 -11.85
N GLU A 204 12.53 -6.51 -12.38
CA GLU A 204 13.28 -5.29 -12.62
C GLU A 204 13.32 -4.46 -11.33
N ILE A 205 14.53 -4.14 -10.86
CA ILE A 205 14.75 -3.28 -9.69
C ILE A 205 14.95 -1.85 -10.19
N HIS A 206 14.09 -0.95 -9.70
CA HIS A 206 14.11 0.47 -10.02
C HIS A 206 14.37 1.29 -8.77
N VAL A 207 15.05 2.43 -8.98
CA VAL A 207 15.14 3.50 -7.99
C VAL A 207 14.58 4.77 -8.61
N THR A 208 13.55 5.32 -7.96
CA THR A 208 12.94 6.61 -8.30
C THR A 208 13.31 7.64 -7.24
N SER A 209 13.69 8.83 -7.69
CA SER A 209 14.10 9.94 -6.83
C SER A 209 13.37 11.21 -7.21
N ASP A 210 12.71 11.82 -6.23
CA ASP A 210 12.12 13.17 -6.35
C ASP A 210 13.06 14.24 -5.79
N ARG A 211 14.27 13.86 -5.35
CA ARG A 211 15.27 14.80 -4.85
C ARG A 211 15.81 15.66 -5.98
N LEU A 212 16.17 16.90 -5.64
CA LEU A 212 16.78 17.87 -6.56
C LEU A 212 18.27 17.59 -6.80
N GLU A 213 18.90 16.87 -5.88
CA GLU A 213 20.33 16.60 -5.88
C GLU A 213 20.62 15.17 -6.34
N THR A 214 21.81 14.97 -6.91
CA THR A 214 22.35 13.62 -7.15
C THR A 214 22.79 13.02 -5.82
N LEU A 215 22.46 11.76 -5.57
CA LEU A 215 22.91 11.01 -4.39
C LEU A 215 23.71 9.77 -4.79
N SER A 216 24.52 9.28 -3.86
CA SER A 216 25.12 7.95 -3.94
C SER A 216 24.38 7.02 -2.96
N GLY A 217 24.11 5.80 -3.38
CA GLY A 217 23.42 4.83 -2.55
C GLY A 217 23.72 3.39 -2.98
N LYS A 218 23.23 2.46 -2.19
CA LYS A 218 23.40 1.03 -2.40
C LYS A 218 22.04 0.35 -2.45
N VAL A 219 21.78 -0.34 -3.55
CA VAL A 219 20.64 -1.27 -3.65
C VAL A 219 21.08 -2.62 -3.12
N GLN A 220 20.27 -3.24 -2.26
CA GLN A 220 20.47 -4.58 -1.74
C GLN A 220 19.23 -5.41 -2.03
N TRP A 221 19.42 -6.66 -2.44
CA TRP A 221 18.34 -7.62 -2.60
C TRP A 221 18.66 -8.94 -1.91
N ARG A 222 17.59 -9.63 -1.50
CA ARG A 222 17.67 -10.96 -0.92
C ARG A 222 16.52 -11.81 -1.45
N LEU A 223 16.83 -12.95 -2.02
CA LEU A 223 15.86 -13.97 -2.38
C LEU A 223 15.76 -15.00 -1.25
N THR A 224 14.55 -15.27 -0.78
CA THR A 224 14.30 -16.27 0.27
C THR A 224 13.17 -17.21 -0.11
N THR A 225 13.12 -18.36 0.57
CA THR A 225 11.90 -19.19 0.61
C THR A 225 10.84 -18.59 1.55
N VAL A 226 9.60 -19.11 1.57
CA VAL A 226 8.57 -18.71 2.54
C VAL A 226 8.93 -19.15 3.96
N ALA A 227 9.84 -20.12 4.10
CA ALA A 227 10.41 -20.52 5.38
C ALA A 227 11.49 -19.55 5.88
N GLY A 228 11.91 -18.58 5.06
CA GLY A 228 12.96 -17.63 5.39
C GLY A 228 14.38 -18.11 5.13
N LYS A 229 14.57 -19.25 4.45
CA LYS A 229 15.90 -19.69 3.99
C LYS A 229 16.39 -18.71 2.93
N THR A 230 17.56 -18.11 3.12
CA THR A 230 18.17 -17.27 2.07
C THR A 230 18.72 -18.17 0.96
N LEU A 231 18.31 -17.90 -0.27
CA LEU A 231 18.76 -18.60 -1.47
C LEU A 231 19.84 -17.80 -2.18
N GLU A 232 19.61 -16.50 -2.35
CA GLU A 232 20.54 -15.58 -2.99
C GLU A 232 20.52 -14.23 -2.25
N ASN A 233 21.63 -13.52 -2.29
CA ASN A 233 21.72 -12.12 -1.92
C ASN A 233 22.65 -11.39 -2.88
N GLY A 234 22.38 -10.10 -3.08
CA GLY A 234 23.24 -9.26 -3.90
C GLY A 234 23.12 -7.80 -3.54
N SER A 235 24.05 -7.01 -4.06
CA SER A 235 24.02 -5.57 -3.89
C SER A 235 24.70 -4.85 -5.04
N LYS A 236 24.32 -3.59 -5.26
CA LYS A 236 24.89 -2.74 -6.30
C LYS A 236 24.97 -1.31 -5.80
N GLU A 237 26.18 -0.74 -5.83
CA GLU A 237 26.37 0.70 -5.63
C GLU A 237 25.83 1.44 -6.85
N ILE A 238 25.10 2.53 -6.62
CA ILE A 238 24.42 3.31 -7.65
C ILE A 238 24.58 4.81 -7.42
N ARG A 239 24.60 5.54 -8.55
CA ARG A 239 24.37 6.98 -8.57
C ARG A 239 22.89 7.24 -8.84
N ILE A 240 22.21 7.86 -7.89
CA ILE A 240 20.79 8.20 -7.96
C ILE A 240 20.68 9.59 -8.60
N ARG A 241 20.08 9.64 -9.79
CA ARG A 241 19.85 10.91 -10.50
C ARG A 241 18.71 11.71 -9.83
N PRO A 242 18.77 13.05 -9.86
CA PRO A 242 17.67 13.87 -9.36
C PRO A 242 16.45 13.75 -10.28
N GLN A 243 15.25 13.83 -9.70
CA GLN A 243 13.95 13.88 -10.40
C GLN A 243 13.82 12.86 -11.53
N ALA A 244 14.21 11.62 -11.26
CA ALA A 244 14.26 10.58 -12.28
C ALA A 244 14.01 9.19 -11.71
N ASN A 245 13.52 8.32 -12.58
CA ASN A 245 13.58 6.89 -12.41
C ASN A 245 14.83 6.31 -13.12
N GLY A 246 15.40 5.28 -12.52
CA GLY A 246 16.50 4.50 -13.11
C GLY A 246 16.30 3.01 -12.84
N ARG A 247 16.32 2.20 -13.91
CA ARG A 247 16.41 0.74 -13.77
C ARG A 247 17.84 0.38 -13.37
N VAL A 248 17.99 -0.28 -12.23
CA VAL A 248 19.28 -0.62 -11.62
C VAL A 248 19.77 -1.99 -12.09
N GLN A 249 18.89 -2.99 -12.09
CA GLN A 249 19.21 -4.38 -12.40
C GLN A 249 17.94 -5.13 -12.79
N THR A 250 18.05 -6.12 -13.67
CA THR A 250 17.01 -7.13 -13.87
C THR A 250 17.51 -8.45 -13.30
N LEU A 251 16.80 -9.00 -12.32
CA LEU A 251 17.06 -10.33 -11.78
C LEU A 251 16.29 -11.35 -12.60
N LYS A 252 17.00 -12.28 -13.24
CA LYS A 252 16.41 -13.47 -13.87
C LYS A 252 16.36 -14.58 -12.83
N LEU A 253 15.19 -15.15 -12.60
CA LEU A 253 14.96 -16.10 -11.50
C LEU A 253 14.42 -17.42 -12.03
N ASP A 254 14.59 -17.70 -13.33
CA ASP A 254 14.13 -18.91 -13.99
C ASP A 254 14.60 -20.19 -13.29
N GLU A 255 15.88 -20.26 -12.93
CA GLU A 255 16.50 -21.40 -12.24
C GLU A 255 15.90 -21.59 -10.85
N HIS A 256 15.82 -20.52 -10.06
CA HIS A 256 15.20 -20.56 -8.72
C HIS A 256 13.72 -20.94 -8.77
N VAL A 257 12.98 -20.44 -9.76
CA VAL A 257 11.57 -20.79 -9.97
C VAL A 257 11.43 -22.26 -10.39
N ALA A 258 12.37 -22.79 -11.17
CA ALA A 258 12.37 -24.20 -11.55
C ALA A 258 12.67 -25.13 -10.36
N GLU A 259 13.60 -24.74 -9.48
CA GLU A 259 14.00 -25.55 -8.32
C GLU A 259 13.01 -25.47 -7.15
N PHE A 260 12.58 -24.26 -6.76
CA PHE A 260 11.76 -24.04 -5.55
C PHE A 260 10.28 -23.79 -5.84
N GLY A 261 9.92 -23.46 -7.08
CA GLY A 261 8.58 -23.04 -7.46
C GLY A 261 8.27 -21.58 -7.08
N SER A 262 7.47 -20.89 -7.90
CA SER A 262 7.11 -19.48 -7.70
C SER A 262 6.39 -19.20 -6.38
N ARG A 263 5.69 -20.21 -5.84
CA ARG A 263 4.90 -20.10 -4.60
C ARG A 263 5.76 -20.06 -3.34
N ASP A 264 7.02 -20.51 -3.43
CA ASP A 264 7.95 -20.50 -2.29
C ASP A 264 8.87 -19.28 -2.28
N LEU A 265 8.95 -18.52 -3.38
CA LEU A 265 9.94 -17.45 -3.51
C LEU A 265 9.45 -16.08 -3.04
N MET A 266 10.32 -15.38 -2.33
CA MET A 266 10.15 -14.02 -1.82
C MET A 266 11.37 -13.17 -2.13
N LEU A 267 11.18 -12.00 -2.74
CA LEU A 267 12.25 -11.06 -3.02
C LEU A 267 12.12 -9.82 -2.13
N TRP A 268 13.18 -9.55 -1.36
CA TRP A 268 13.27 -8.40 -0.48
C TRP A 268 14.24 -7.37 -1.05
N LEU A 269 13.83 -6.11 -1.07
CA LEU A 269 14.61 -5.01 -1.61
C LEU A 269 14.83 -3.94 -0.53
N ASP A 270 16.06 -3.46 -0.40
CA ASP A 270 16.44 -2.36 0.48
C ASP A 270 17.27 -1.34 -0.32
N LEU A 271 16.97 -0.05 -0.17
CA LEU A 271 17.81 1.06 -0.64
C LEU A 271 18.48 1.72 0.56
N VAL A 272 19.80 1.77 0.53
CA VAL A 272 20.64 2.34 1.59
C VAL A 272 21.31 3.62 1.08
N VAL A 273 21.15 4.72 1.80
CA VAL A 273 21.82 6.01 1.52
C VAL A 273 22.40 6.52 2.83
N GLY A 274 23.68 6.91 2.81
CA GLY A 274 24.38 7.37 4.03
C GLY A 274 24.38 6.33 5.17
N GLY A 275 24.47 5.04 4.83
CA GLY A 275 24.46 3.94 5.81
C GLY A 275 23.09 3.62 6.42
N ARG A 276 22.01 4.29 6.00
CA ARG A 276 20.64 4.05 6.50
C ARG A 276 19.74 3.51 5.40
N THR A 277 18.90 2.54 5.73
CA THR A 277 17.83 2.10 4.83
C THR A 277 16.77 3.20 4.72
N VAL A 278 16.62 3.78 3.53
CA VAL A 278 15.69 4.89 3.25
C VAL A 278 14.42 4.44 2.53
N SER A 279 14.44 3.26 1.92
CA SER A 279 13.29 2.67 1.24
C SER A 279 13.41 1.15 1.22
N THR A 280 12.27 0.46 1.31
CA THR A 280 12.20 -1.00 1.21
C THR A 280 11.05 -1.40 0.32
N ASN A 281 11.19 -2.52 -0.39
CA ASN A 281 10.11 -3.11 -1.17
C ASN A 281 10.12 -4.64 -1.08
N PHE A 282 9.02 -5.23 -1.49
CA PHE A 282 8.78 -6.66 -1.45
C PHE A 282 8.07 -7.09 -2.72
N ALA A 283 8.57 -8.15 -3.35
CA ALA A 283 7.98 -8.74 -4.54
C ALA A 283 7.80 -10.25 -4.35
N THR A 284 6.70 -10.78 -4.90
CA THR A 284 6.38 -12.20 -4.92
C THR A 284 6.13 -12.66 -6.35
N PHE A 285 6.25 -13.96 -6.60
CA PHE A 285 6.01 -14.58 -7.91
C PHE A 285 4.68 -15.33 -7.98
N ALA A 286 3.96 -15.34 -6.87
CA ALA A 286 2.64 -15.91 -6.73
C ALA A 286 1.76 -14.96 -5.92
N ARG A 287 0.45 -15.10 -6.12
CA ARG A 287 -0.54 -14.47 -5.23
C ARG A 287 -0.32 -14.92 -3.79
N PRO A 288 -0.50 -14.04 -2.78
CA PRO A 288 -0.40 -14.41 -1.38
C PRO A 288 -1.24 -15.63 -1.00
N LYS A 289 -2.45 -15.80 -1.57
CA LYS A 289 -3.30 -16.98 -1.32
C LYS A 289 -2.66 -18.33 -1.65
N HIS A 290 -1.71 -18.35 -2.59
CA HIS A 290 -1.01 -19.55 -3.01
C HIS A 290 0.29 -19.78 -2.24
N MET A 291 0.76 -18.81 -1.46
CA MET A 291 1.98 -18.97 -0.68
C MET A 291 1.72 -19.86 0.54
N GLU A 292 2.59 -20.84 0.79
CA GLU A 292 2.49 -21.68 1.99
C GLU A 292 3.24 -21.05 3.17
N LEU A 293 2.74 -19.90 3.61
CA LEU A 293 3.32 -19.17 4.74
C LEU A 293 3.38 -20.06 5.99
N ARG A 294 4.49 -19.96 6.71
CA ARG A 294 4.70 -20.63 8.00
C ARG A 294 4.35 -19.70 9.16
N GLU A 295 4.01 -20.28 10.30
CA GLU A 295 3.82 -19.50 11.53
C GLU A 295 5.05 -18.62 11.80
N PRO A 296 4.91 -17.28 11.79
CA PRO A 296 6.06 -16.40 11.81
C PRO A 296 6.85 -16.49 13.13
N GLY A 297 6.18 -16.83 14.24
CA GLY A 297 6.80 -16.86 15.55
C GLY A 297 7.32 -15.48 15.95
N ILE A 298 6.47 -14.46 15.78
CA ILE A 298 6.80 -13.06 16.08
C ILE A 298 7.04 -12.92 17.58
N SER A 299 8.18 -12.34 17.94
CA SER A 299 8.51 -11.97 19.32
C SER A 299 8.62 -10.46 19.42
N ALA A 300 8.13 -9.91 20.53
CA ALA A 300 8.08 -8.48 20.79
C ALA A 300 8.79 -8.14 22.10
N ALA A 301 9.67 -7.16 22.06
CA ALA A 301 10.22 -6.50 23.23
C ALA A 301 9.61 -5.11 23.36
N VAL A 302 8.94 -4.84 24.48
CA VAL A 302 8.27 -3.56 24.74
C VAL A 302 9.08 -2.75 25.74
N LYS A 303 9.38 -1.50 25.38
CA LYS A 303 10.00 -0.51 26.27
C LYS A 303 9.10 0.71 26.39
N GLN A 304 8.79 1.14 27.60
CA GLN A 304 8.09 2.39 27.83
C GLN A 304 9.01 3.59 27.56
N LEU A 305 8.49 4.58 26.83
CA LEU A 305 9.16 5.84 26.50
C LEU A 305 8.52 7.04 27.22
N GLY A 306 7.26 6.91 27.64
CA GLY A 306 6.48 7.89 28.38
C GLY A 306 5.19 7.26 28.92
N GLU A 307 4.32 8.03 29.54
CA GLU A 307 3.08 7.51 30.17
C GLU A 307 2.14 6.83 29.16
N ASP A 308 2.13 7.28 27.92
CA ASP A 308 1.30 6.83 26.80
C ASP A 308 2.13 6.38 25.58
N ARG A 309 3.46 6.33 25.71
CA ARG A 309 4.38 6.05 24.60
C ARG A 309 5.22 4.81 24.84
N PHE A 310 5.30 3.96 23.83
CA PHE A 310 6.01 2.68 23.86
C PHE A 310 6.85 2.50 22.61
N LYS A 311 7.95 1.75 22.74
CA LYS A 311 8.73 1.21 21.64
C LYS A 311 8.53 -0.30 21.61
N VAL A 312 7.96 -0.81 20.53
CA VAL A 312 7.75 -2.24 20.29
C VAL A 312 8.77 -2.71 19.27
N SER A 313 9.73 -3.54 19.70
CA SER A 313 10.77 -4.11 18.83
C SER A 313 10.40 -5.53 18.47
N LEU A 314 10.18 -5.77 17.17
CA LEU A 314 9.66 -7.02 16.62
C LEU A 314 10.74 -7.81 15.89
N LYS A 315 10.78 -9.11 16.15
CA LYS A 315 11.60 -10.11 15.46
C LYS A 315 10.73 -11.29 15.05
N THR A 316 11.16 -12.03 14.03
CA THR A 316 10.41 -13.17 13.51
C THR A 316 11.31 -14.36 13.19
N LYS A 317 10.78 -15.59 13.31
CA LYS A 317 11.46 -16.85 12.93
C LYS A 317 11.24 -17.18 11.46
N HIS A 318 10.05 -16.93 10.93
CA HIS A 318 9.70 -17.04 9.51
C HIS A 318 9.16 -15.70 9.00
N PRO A 319 9.18 -15.41 7.70
CA PRO A 319 8.60 -14.19 7.12
C PRO A 319 7.16 -13.94 7.60
N ALA A 320 6.87 -12.71 8.02
CA ALA A 320 5.51 -12.26 8.38
C ALA A 320 5.12 -11.13 7.43
N LEU A 321 4.05 -11.31 6.67
CA LEU A 321 3.64 -10.34 5.65
C LEU A 321 2.53 -9.42 6.19
N TRP A 322 2.65 -8.12 5.88
CA TRP A 322 1.74 -7.06 6.35
C TRP A 322 1.44 -7.19 7.84
N THR A 323 2.47 -7.17 8.69
CA THR A 323 2.34 -7.23 10.14
C THR A 323 1.71 -5.93 10.66
N TRP A 324 0.70 -6.04 11.52
CA TRP A 324 0.12 -4.90 12.23
C TRP A 324 -0.03 -5.15 13.73
N LEU A 325 -0.09 -4.06 14.47
CA LEU A 325 -0.32 -4.00 15.91
C LEU A 325 -1.75 -3.51 16.17
N GLU A 326 -2.42 -4.13 17.13
CA GLU A 326 -3.74 -3.71 17.61
C GLU A 326 -3.76 -3.70 19.15
N LEU A 327 -4.62 -2.86 19.73
CA LEU A 327 -4.90 -2.85 21.16
C LEU A 327 -6.38 -3.06 21.39
N THR A 328 -6.72 -4.04 22.22
CA THR A 328 -8.09 -4.25 22.66
C THR A 328 -8.59 -3.03 23.45
N SER A 329 -9.71 -2.47 23.03
CA SER A 329 -10.44 -1.37 23.71
C SER A 329 -9.67 -0.05 23.89
N VAL A 330 -8.52 0.15 23.25
CA VAL A 330 -7.75 1.40 23.33
C VAL A 330 -7.23 1.79 21.97
N ASP A 331 -7.40 3.05 21.57
CA ASP A 331 -6.85 3.56 20.31
C ASP A 331 -5.33 3.73 20.39
N LEU A 332 -4.68 3.46 19.27
CA LEU A 332 -3.24 3.54 19.14
C LEU A 332 -2.87 4.24 17.84
N ARG A 333 -1.77 4.98 17.88
CA ARG A 333 -1.09 5.51 16.70
C ARG A 333 0.30 4.89 16.65
N CYS A 334 0.64 4.35 15.48
CA CYS A 334 1.93 3.71 15.25
C CYS A 334 2.79 4.58 14.33
N SER A 335 4.09 4.58 14.59
CA SER A 335 5.06 5.14 13.64
C SER A 335 5.11 4.34 12.34
N ASP A 336 4.72 3.06 12.35
CA ASP A 336 4.61 2.22 11.15
C ASP A 336 3.64 1.05 11.40
N GLN A 337 2.93 0.62 10.35
CA GLN A 337 1.98 -0.50 10.36
C GLN A 337 1.98 -1.19 9.00
N PHE A 338 1.47 -2.42 8.95
CA PHE A 338 1.34 -3.21 7.72
C PHE A 338 2.68 -3.42 6.98
N PHE A 339 3.78 -3.46 7.73
CA PHE A 339 5.13 -3.71 7.20
C PHE A 339 5.43 -5.22 7.17
N HIS A 340 6.44 -5.62 6.41
CA HIS A 340 6.86 -7.01 6.37
C HIS A 340 8.04 -7.28 7.31
N LEU A 341 8.00 -8.40 8.03
CA LEU A 341 9.12 -8.91 8.83
C LEU A 341 9.81 -10.05 8.10
N ARG A 342 11.13 -10.10 8.19
CA ARG A 342 11.95 -11.22 7.69
C ARG A 342 12.98 -11.62 8.75
N PRO A 343 13.40 -12.90 8.79
CA PRO A 343 14.41 -13.36 9.74
C PRO A 343 15.70 -12.53 9.66
N GLY A 344 16.30 -12.26 10.82
CA GLY A 344 17.54 -11.49 10.93
C GLY A 344 17.39 -9.96 10.85
N LYS A 345 16.17 -9.42 10.63
CA LYS A 345 15.90 -7.98 10.68
C LYS A 345 14.94 -7.67 11.84
N THR A 346 15.32 -6.72 12.69
CA THR A 346 14.44 -6.20 13.76
C THR A 346 13.77 -4.93 13.26
N ILE A 347 12.46 -4.82 13.43
CA ILE A 347 11.71 -3.57 13.19
C ILE A 347 11.26 -3.01 14.53
N ALA A 348 11.45 -1.71 14.74
CA ALA A 348 10.96 -1.03 15.93
C ALA A 348 9.86 -0.05 15.54
N VAL A 349 8.72 -0.14 16.23
CA VAL A 349 7.56 0.73 16.05
C VAL A 349 7.39 1.54 17.32
N GLU A 350 7.30 2.87 17.18
CA GLU A 350 6.82 3.72 18.26
C GLU A 350 5.30 3.70 18.27
N VAL A 351 4.71 3.43 19.43
CA VAL A 351 3.28 3.33 19.64
C VAL A 351 2.88 4.38 20.66
N THR A 352 1.90 5.21 20.31
CA THR A 352 1.26 6.18 21.22
C THR A 352 -0.17 5.72 21.47
N THR A 353 -0.57 5.58 22.73
CA THR A 353 -1.90 5.14 23.12
C THR A 353 -2.79 6.34 23.43
N SER A 354 -4.11 6.20 23.24
CA SER A 354 -5.06 7.30 23.50
C SER A 354 -5.22 7.65 24.98
N GLN A 355 -4.66 6.84 25.87
CA GLN A 355 -4.65 7.04 27.32
C GLN A 355 -3.37 6.44 27.92
N PRO A 356 -2.87 6.97 29.05
CA PRO A 356 -1.74 6.41 29.77
C PRO A 356 -1.94 4.94 30.17
N MET A 357 -0.86 4.15 30.16
CA MET A 357 -0.89 2.77 30.66
C MET A 357 0.50 2.28 31.08
N THR A 358 0.52 1.24 31.93
CA THR A 358 1.78 0.56 32.27
C THR A 358 2.19 -0.41 31.16
N VAL A 359 3.48 -0.80 31.12
CA VAL A 359 3.95 -1.85 30.20
C VAL A 359 3.15 -3.15 30.35
N ALA A 360 2.81 -3.54 31.58
CA ALA A 360 2.03 -4.75 31.83
C ALA A 360 0.62 -4.67 31.22
N GLN A 361 -0.05 -3.53 31.35
CA GLN A 361 -1.36 -3.28 30.74
C GLN A 361 -1.27 -3.25 29.21
N PHE A 362 -0.25 -2.59 28.66
CA PHE A 362 0.01 -2.54 27.23
C PHE A 362 0.22 -3.94 26.65
N CYS A 363 1.15 -4.71 27.23
CA CYS A 363 1.46 -6.07 26.78
C CYS A 363 0.25 -7.01 26.87
N LYS A 364 -0.61 -6.86 27.89
CA LYS A 364 -1.84 -7.66 28.03
C LYS A 364 -2.86 -7.39 26.92
N ARG A 365 -2.87 -6.18 26.35
CA ARG A 365 -3.83 -5.75 25.32
C ARG A 365 -3.27 -5.80 23.90
N LEU A 366 -1.95 -5.97 23.75
CA LEU A 366 -1.26 -5.95 22.47
C LEU A 366 -1.56 -7.21 21.66
N GLY A 367 -2.27 -7.04 20.55
CA GLY A 367 -2.33 -7.99 19.45
C GLY A 367 -1.24 -7.67 18.44
N ILE A 368 -0.53 -8.70 17.97
CA ILE A 368 0.38 -8.60 16.82
C ILE A 368 -0.10 -9.65 15.82
N ARG A 369 -0.43 -9.19 14.63
CA ARG A 369 -1.03 -10.00 13.58
C ARG A 369 -0.25 -9.86 12.29
N SER A 370 -0.45 -10.80 11.40
CA SER A 370 0.10 -10.84 10.05
C SER A 370 -0.90 -11.50 9.12
N LEU A 371 -0.61 -11.53 7.82
CA LEU A 371 -1.48 -12.18 6.84
C LEU A 371 -1.87 -13.63 7.21
N ILE A 372 -1.00 -14.40 7.86
CA ILE A 372 -1.32 -15.79 8.17
C ILE A 372 -2.45 -15.92 9.20
N ASP A 373 -2.58 -14.92 10.09
CA ASP A 373 -3.57 -14.87 11.16
C ASP A 373 -4.98 -14.61 10.63
N THR A 374 -5.13 -14.21 9.36
CA THR A 374 -6.44 -13.85 8.80
C THR A 374 -7.25 -15.07 8.38
N TYR A 375 -6.60 -16.19 8.07
CA TYR A 375 -7.24 -17.40 7.49
C TYR A 375 -6.93 -18.69 8.25
N ARG A 376 -6.26 -18.59 9.40
CA ARG A 376 -6.02 -19.73 10.29
C ARG A 376 -7.06 -19.84 11.39
#